data_AF-A0A3N7JYZ9-F1
#
_entry.id   AF-A0A3N7JYZ9-F1
#
_cell.length_a   1.000
_cell.length_b   1.000
_cell.length_c   1.000
_cell.angle_alpha   90.00
_cell.angle_beta   90.00
_cell.angle_gamma   90.00
#
_symmetry.space_group_name_H-M   'P 1'
#
loop_
_entity.id
_entity.type
_entity.pdbx_description
1 polymer ?
#
loop_
_entity_poly.entity_id
_entity_poly.type
_entity_poly.pdbx_seq_one_letter_code
_entity_poly.pdbx_strand_id
1 'polypeptide(L)'
;MNCIRKRFTAAAAMALAASCAQADVLVSNLAQPERAFSELTSQFWAAQSFTTDGSVHSLLSIDAMLGASALGGDDTEYVAELHASGPGIIGTLLSTFSFGSMPSGAPTSISLLPTSGVSLAAGTTYWLVMGERHGSLDTEYLGWSYAEGNASIGPGTLGAFGYSTDGGASWSASTFDTPNPFRLAVNVASPVPEPSSMALMALGLLALLAMRRVHRME
;
A
#
# COMPACT_ATOMS: atom_id res chain seq x y z
N MET A 1 -33.21 -48.42 -44.60
CA MET A 1 -32.96 -48.64 -43.17
C MET A 1 -31.62 -47.98 -42.82
N ASN A 2 -31.56 -47.27 -41.69
CA ASN A 2 -30.39 -46.64 -41.06
C ASN A 2 -30.01 -45.18 -41.41
N CYS A 3 -30.78 -44.29 -40.75
CA CYS A 3 -30.35 -43.38 -39.68
C CYS A 3 -29.15 -42.42 -39.86
N ILE A 4 -29.52 -41.14 -39.82
CA ILE A 4 -28.79 -39.88 -39.55
C ILE A 4 -27.80 -40.00 -38.38
N ARG A 5 -26.65 -39.29 -38.45
CA ARG A 5 -26.06 -38.55 -37.31
C ARG A 5 -25.00 -37.53 -37.77
N LYS A 6 -25.41 -36.26 -37.81
CA LYS A 6 -24.54 -35.08 -37.94
C LYS A 6 -23.72 -34.95 -36.65
N ARG A 7 -22.39 -34.94 -36.75
CA ARG A 7 -21.49 -34.58 -35.64
C ARG A 7 -21.16 -33.10 -35.76
N PHE A 8 -21.80 -32.27 -34.95
CA PHE A 8 -21.34 -30.90 -34.71
C PHE A 8 -20.34 -30.94 -33.55
N THR A 9 -19.06 -30.88 -33.87
CA THR A 9 -17.97 -30.65 -32.92
C THR A 9 -17.89 -29.15 -32.66
N ALA A 10 -18.44 -28.69 -31.53
CA ALA A 10 -18.21 -27.34 -31.03
C ALA A 10 -17.00 -27.36 -30.09
N ALA A 11 -15.80 -27.07 -30.61
CA ALA A 11 -14.64 -26.75 -29.81
C ALA A 11 -14.63 -25.23 -29.56
N ALA A 12 -15.24 -24.79 -28.46
CA ALA A 12 -15.07 -23.42 -27.96
C ALA A 12 -13.88 -23.43 -27.00
N ALA A 13 -12.74 -22.92 -27.46
CA ALA A 13 -11.52 -22.76 -26.70
C ALA A 13 -11.77 -21.82 -25.51
N MET A 14 -11.60 -22.38 -24.32
CA MET A 14 -11.73 -21.72 -23.02
C MET A 14 -10.48 -20.88 -22.78
N ALA A 15 -10.46 -19.66 -23.31
CA ALA A 15 -9.45 -18.66 -22.99
C ALA A 15 -9.68 -18.16 -21.55
N LEU A 16 -9.08 -18.86 -20.59
CA LEU A 16 -8.98 -18.41 -19.20
C LEU A 16 -8.16 -17.12 -19.17
N ALA A 17 -8.85 -15.98 -19.06
CA ALA A 17 -8.22 -14.71 -18.76
C ALA A 17 -7.68 -14.76 -17.33
N ALA A 18 -6.38 -15.05 -17.19
CA ALA A 18 -5.69 -14.82 -15.94
C ALA A 18 -5.60 -13.31 -15.73
N SER A 19 -6.40 -12.76 -14.82
CA SER A 19 -6.24 -11.39 -14.34
C SER A 19 -4.88 -11.31 -13.63
N CYS A 20 -3.93 -10.61 -14.24
CA CYS A 20 -2.72 -10.23 -13.54
C CYS A 20 -3.10 -9.22 -12.46
N ALA A 21 -2.65 -9.45 -11.22
CA ALA A 21 -2.69 -8.42 -10.19
C ALA A 21 -1.81 -7.26 -10.67
N GLN A 22 -2.41 -6.10 -10.90
CA GLN A 22 -1.68 -4.88 -11.27
C GLN A 22 -1.42 -4.08 -9.99
N ALA A 23 -0.35 -3.29 -9.96
CA ALA A 23 -0.15 -2.35 -8.87
C ALA A 23 -1.17 -1.20 -9.01
N ASP A 24 -1.79 -0.82 -7.91
CA ASP A 24 -2.73 0.29 -7.81
C ASP A 24 -2.32 1.21 -6.65
N VAL A 25 -2.72 2.48 -6.70
CA VAL A 25 -2.40 3.49 -5.68
C VAL A 25 -3.59 3.61 -4.73
N LEU A 26 -3.42 3.11 -3.51
CA LEU A 26 -4.44 3.23 -2.46
C LEU A 26 -4.60 4.68 -2.03
N VAL A 27 -3.50 5.37 -1.76
CA VAL A 27 -3.50 6.79 -1.43
C VAL A 27 -2.16 7.42 -1.80
N SER A 28 -2.16 8.63 -2.34
CA SER A 28 -0.93 9.39 -2.62
C SER A 28 -1.11 10.89 -2.53
N ASN A 29 -0.15 11.57 -1.92
CA ASN A 29 0.00 13.03 -1.98
C ASN A 29 1.35 13.45 -2.60
N LEU A 30 2.05 12.56 -3.31
CA LEU A 30 3.37 12.86 -3.87
C LEU A 30 3.37 14.03 -4.88
N ALA A 31 2.23 14.26 -5.53
CA ALA A 31 2.03 15.38 -6.44
C ALA A 31 1.82 16.74 -5.74
N GLN A 32 1.61 16.77 -4.41
CA GLN A 32 1.57 18.02 -3.67
C GLN A 32 2.96 18.67 -3.66
N PRO A 33 3.03 20.02 -3.74
CA PRO A 33 4.28 20.74 -3.55
C PRO A 33 4.90 20.41 -2.18
N GLU A 34 6.21 20.45 -2.10
CA GLU A 34 6.91 20.37 -0.82
C GLU A 34 6.77 21.69 -0.05
N ARG A 35 6.44 21.59 1.24
CA ARG A 35 6.51 22.72 2.18
C ARG A 35 7.89 22.81 2.81
N ALA A 36 8.35 21.68 3.35
CA ALA A 36 9.67 21.47 3.96
C ALA A 36 9.81 19.97 4.31
N PHE A 37 10.79 19.61 5.15
CA PHE A 37 10.97 18.27 5.70
C PHE A 37 11.21 18.31 7.20
N SER A 38 10.91 17.20 7.88
CA SER A 38 11.26 17.00 9.29
C SER A 38 12.58 16.23 9.38
N GLU A 39 13.48 16.70 10.24
CA GLU A 39 14.75 16.05 10.54
C GLU A 39 14.53 15.00 11.63
N LEU A 40 14.55 13.72 11.24
CA LEU A 40 14.38 12.58 12.12
C LEU A 40 15.75 12.08 12.59
N THR A 41 15.86 11.77 13.87
CA THR A 41 17.12 11.39 14.53
C THR A 41 16.91 10.14 15.38
N SER A 42 17.95 9.69 16.09
CA SER A 42 17.87 8.57 17.03
C SER A 42 16.83 8.75 18.15
N GLN A 43 16.48 10.00 18.49
CA GLN A 43 15.46 10.31 19.49
C GLN A 43 14.17 10.85 18.87
N PHE A 44 14.25 11.49 17.71
CA PHE A 44 13.09 12.15 17.10
C PHE A 44 12.58 11.36 15.90
N TRP A 45 11.45 10.68 16.08
CA TRP A 45 10.81 9.86 15.04
C TRP A 45 9.50 10.49 14.59
N ALA A 46 9.04 10.13 13.40
CA ALA A 46 7.78 10.61 12.84
C ALA A 46 6.90 9.45 12.37
N ALA A 47 5.59 9.67 12.40
CA ALA A 47 4.62 8.74 11.88
C ALA A 47 3.57 9.44 11.03
N GLN A 48 3.15 8.82 9.94
CA GLN A 48 2.05 9.26 9.09
C GLN A 48 0.99 8.16 9.03
N SER A 49 -0.26 8.50 9.34
CA SER A 49 -1.37 7.56 9.17
C SER A 49 -1.96 7.60 7.78
N PHE A 50 -2.47 6.45 7.36
CA PHE A 50 -3.36 6.31 6.23
C PHE A 50 -4.49 5.34 6.57
N THR A 51 -5.64 5.52 5.95
CA THR A 51 -6.80 4.63 6.12
C THR A 51 -7.16 4.02 4.77
N THR A 52 -7.35 2.71 4.76
CA THR A 52 -7.81 1.99 3.56
C THR A 52 -9.28 2.35 3.23
N ASP A 53 -9.68 2.11 1.99
CA ASP A 53 -11.09 2.18 1.58
C ASP A 53 -11.89 0.98 2.12
N GLY A 54 -13.09 0.74 1.58
CA GLY A 54 -13.94 -0.38 1.94
C GLY A 54 -13.47 -1.78 1.50
N SER A 55 -12.26 -1.91 0.96
CA SER A 55 -11.74 -3.17 0.38
C SER A 55 -10.53 -3.69 1.17
N VAL A 56 -10.30 -5.01 1.10
CA VAL A 56 -9.07 -5.62 1.61
C VAL A 56 -7.99 -5.53 0.53
N HIS A 57 -6.77 -5.16 0.92
CA HIS A 57 -5.65 -4.97 0.02
C HIS A 57 -4.44 -5.82 0.43
N SER A 58 -3.57 -6.12 -0.52
CA SER A 58 -2.21 -6.60 -0.23
C SER A 58 -1.25 -5.45 -0.47
N LEU A 59 -0.47 -5.06 0.54
CA LEU A 59 0.52 -4.00 0.42
C LEU A 59 1.69 -4.48 -0.45
N LEU A 60 2.05 -3.69 -1.47
CA LEU A 60 3.19 -3.96 -2.34
C LEU A 60 4.40 -3.12 -1.94
N SER A 61 4.21 -1.81 -1.77
CA SER A 61 5.25 -0.87 -1.33
C SER A 61 4.63 0.41 -0.80
N ILE A 62 5.44 1.20 -0.10
CA ILE A 62 5.14 2.60 0.18
C ILE A 62 6.26 3.44 -0.40
N ASP A 63 5.94 4.36 -1.30
CA ASP A 63 6.92 5.34 -1.77
C ASP A 63 6.88 6.55 -0.83
N ALA A 64 8.02 6.94 -0.27
CA ALA A 64 8.14 8.08 0.64
C ALA A 64 9.21 9.05 0.14
N MET A 65 9.00 10.35 0.35
CA MET A 65 9.97 11.40 0.00
C MET A 65 10.99 11.55 1.13
N LEU A 66 12.13 10.86 0.99
CA LEU A 66 13.15 10.70 2.02
C LEU A 66 14.52 11.17 1.52
N GLY A 67 15.33 11.73 2.41
CA GLY A 67 16.73 12.08 2.16
C GLY A 67 17.51 12.06 3.45
N ALA A 68 18.81 11.83 3.39
CA ALA A 68 19.70 11.82 4.55
C ALA A 68 20.64 13.02 4.52
N SER A 69 21.09 13.47 5.69
CA SER A 69 22.20 14.42 5.78
C SER A 69 23.42 13.89 5.00
N ALA A 70 24.14 14.78 4.30
CA ALA A 70 25.31 14.39 3.50
C ALA A 70 26.51 13.87 4.33
N LEU A 71 26.39 13.88 5.65
CA LEU A 71 27.44 13.49 6.61
C LEU A 71 27.23 12.10 7.21
N GLY A 72 26.24 11.32 6.74
CA GLY A 72 25.95 9.99 7.28
C GLY A 72 27.19 9.10 7.29
N GLY A 73 27.59 8.66 8.48
CA GLY A 73 28.58 7.61 8.66
C GLY A 73 28.05 6.25 8.19
N ASP A 74 28.95 5.30 7.95
CA ASP A 74 28.60 3.93 7.49
C ASP A 74 27.76 3.15 8.52
N ASP A 75 27.58 3.68 9.73
CA ASP A 75 26.88 3.04 10.85
C ASP A 75 25.42 3.52 11.06
N THR A 76 24.92 4.48 10.27
CA THR A 76 23.55 4.98 10.45
C THR A 76 22.49 3.96 10.03
N GLU A 77 21.71 3.46 10.99
CA GLU A 77 20.55 2.58 10.74
C GLU A 77 19.26 3.39 10.63
N TYR A 78 18.65 3.42 9.44
CA TYR A 78 17.33 4.02 9.22
C TYR A 78 16.21 3.03 9.52
N VAL A 79 15.16 3.52 10.18
CA VAL A 79 13.99 2.75 10.55
C VAL A 79 12.82 3.11 9.64
N ALA A 80 12.17 2.08 9.11
CA ALA A 80 10.90 2.17 8.40
C ALA A 80 10.01 1.01 8.84
N GLU A 81 8.91 1.33 9.53
CA GLU A 81 8.05 0.36 10.20
C GLU A 81 6.58 0.64 9.86
N LEU A 82 5.80 -0.42 9.63
CA LEU A 82 4.35 -0.35 9.46
C LEU A 82 3.67 -0.86 10.73
N HIS A 83 2.79 -0.04 11.30
CA HIS A 83 2.02 -0.39 12.48
C HIS A 83 0.52 -0.37 12.22
N ALA A 84 -0.22 -1.23 12.94
CA ALA A 84 -1.65 -1.06 13.10
C ALA A 84 -1.95 0.18 13.96
N SER A 85 -3.16 0.74 13.86
CA SER A 85 -3.66 1.65 14.88
C SER A 85 -4.00 0.89 16.17
N GLY A 86 -3.81 1.52 17.33
CA GLY A 86 -4.02 0.89 18.64
C GLY A 86 -4.32 1.86 19.79
N PRO A 87 -4.58 1.36 21.02
CA PRO A 87 -4.68 2.20 22.20
C PRO A 87 -3.33 2.88 22.46
N GLY A 88 -3.29 4.22 22.39
CA GLY A 88 -2.02 4.97 22.33
C GLY A 88 -1.62 5.44 20.93
N ILE A 89 -2.54 5.38 19.96
CA ILE A 89 -2.44 5.83 18.56
C ILE A 89 -1.66 4.86 17.68
N ILE A 90 -0.39 4.60 17.98
CA ILE A 90 0.40 3.61 17.26
C ILE A 90 0.32 2.27 17.99
N GLY A 91 -0.11 1.24 17.26
CA GLY A 91 -0.31 -0.11 17.76
C GLY A 91 0.82 -1.07 17.40
N THR A 92 0.44 -2.33 17.21
CA THR A 92 1.37 -3.44 16.94
C THR A 92 2.12 -3.25 15.63
N LEU A 93 3.43 -3.55 15.63
CA LEU A 93 4.25 -3.66 14.42
C LEU A 93 3.72 -4.79 13.54
N LEU A 94 3.48 -4.50 12.26
CA LEU A 94 2.98 -5.43 11.26
C LEU A 94 4.10 -5.89 10.31
N SER A 95 4.97 -4.97 9.90
CA SER A 95 6.14 -5.27 9.06
C SER A 95 7.19 -4.18 9.20
N THR A 96 8.44 -4.53 8.93
CA THR A 96 9.49 -3.56 8.61
C THR A 96 9.58 -3.39 7.10
N PHE A 97 10.31 -2.37 6.64
CA PHE A 97 10.58 -2.17 5.22
C PHE A 97 12.07 -2.32 4.91
N SER A 98 12.33 -2.83 3.71
CA SER A 98 13.62 -2.82 3.05
C SER A 98 13.61 -1.78 1.93
N PHE A 99 14.75 -1.17 1.69
CA PHE A 99 14.96 -0.19 0.63
C PHE A 99 16.43 -0.25 0.20
N GLY A 100 16.76 0.43 -0.89
CA GLY A 100 18.14 0.56 -1.36
C GLY A 100 18.97 1.49 -0.46
N SER A 101 19.95 2.15 -1.05
CA SER A 101 20.68 3.23 -0.36
C SER A 101 19.80 4.44 -0.11
N MET A 102 19.89 5.02 1.09
CA MET A 102 19.26 6.33 1.37
C MET A 102 19.98 7.43 0.57
N PRO A 103 19.26 8.36 -0.09
CA PRO A 103 19.88 9.38 -0.90
C PRO A 103 20.41 10.50 0.00
N SER A 104 21.63 10.97 -0.26
CA SER A 104 22.18 12.13 0.45
C SER A 104 21.58 13.44 -0.08
N GLY A 105 21.21 14.34 0.82
CA GLY A 105 20.71 15.68 0.51
C GLY A 105 19.18 15.77 0.51
N ALA A 106 18.65 16.50 -0.49
CA ALA A 106 17.22 16.80 -0.56
C ALA A 106 16.37 15.52 -0.65
N PRO A 107 15.19 15.47 0.00
CA PRO A 107 14.32 14.31 -0.08
C PRO A 107 13.92 13.94 -1.50
N THR A 108 14.01 12.65 -1.83
CA THR A 108 13.58 12.08 -3.11
C THR A 108 12.73 10.82 -2.88
N SER A 109 12.05 10.35 -3.93
CA SER A 109 11.20 9.17 -3.82
C SER A 109 12.03 7.92 -3.54
N ILE A 110 11.78 7.26 -2.41
CA ILE A 110 12.33 5.96 -2.06
C ILE A 110 11.18 4.97 -1.95
N SER A 111 11.31 3.82 -2.60
CA SER A 111 10.33 2.73 -2.47
C SER A 111 10.68 1.84 -1.29
N LEU A 112 9.77 1.79 -0.32
CA LEU A 112 9.84 0.96 0.87
C LEU A 112 9.10 -0.35 0.59
N LEU A 113 9.85 -1.45 0.54
CA LEU A 113 9.34 -2.79 0.26
C LEU A 113 9.14 -3.55 1.58
N PRO A 114 7.91 -3.96 1.94
CA PRO A 114 7.67 -4.66 3.19
C PRO A 114 8.45 -5.98 3.22
N THR A 115 9.12 -6.27 4.33
CA THR A 115 9.95 -7.49 4.49
C THR A 115 9.12 -8.76 4.66
N SER A 116 7.81 -8.61 4.86
CA SER A 116 6.84 -9.71 4.94
C SER A 116 5.55 -9.34 4.20
N GLY A 117 4.77 -10.32 3.79
CA GLY A 117 3.49 -10.06 3.13
C GLY A 117 2.48 -9.43 4.11
N VAL A 118 1.95 -8.26 3.77
CA VAL A 118 0.99 -7.53 4.60
C VAL A 118 -0.36 -7.46 3.91
N SER A 119 -1.41 -7.92 4.60
CA SER A 119 -2.80 -7.69 4.20
C SER A 119 -3.38 -6.53 5.01
N LEU A 120 -3.87 -5.52 4.30
CA LEU A 120 -4.54 -4.37 4.87
C LEU A 120 -6.06 -4.63 4.86
N ALA A 121 -6.67 -4.59 6.04
CA ALA A 121 -8.10 -4.79 6.22
C ALA A 121 -8.88 -3.56 5.76
N ALA A 122 -10.11 -3.77 5.29
CA ALA A 122 -11.01 -2.69 4.89
C ALA A 122 -11.28 -1.69 6.02
N GLY A 123 -11.40 -0.41 5.67
CA GLY A 123 -11.70 0.71 6.56
C GLY A 123 -10.74 0.86 7.75
N THR A 124 -9.52 0.34 7.64
CA THR A 124 -8.58 0.27 8.78
C THR A 124 -7.46 1.29 8.63
N THR A 125 -7.13 1.95 9.74
CA THR A 125 -6.02 2.91 9.83
C THR A 125 -4.72 2.21 10.20
N TYR A 126 -3.66 2.56 9.47
CA TYR A 126 -2.30 2.11 9.65
C TYR A 126 -1.35 3.30 9.78
N TRP A 127 -0.17 3.07 10.34
CA TRP A 127 0.86 4.08 10.53
C TRP A 127 2.16 3.64 9.87
N LEU A 128 2.70 4.47 8.98
CA LEU A 128 4.09 4.39 8.56
C LEU A 128 4.92 5.19 9.57
N VAL A 129 5.86 4.53 10.23
CA VAL A 129 6.80 5.12 11.19
C VAL A 129 8.18 5.17 10.55
N MET A 130 8.81 6.33 10.63
CA MET A 130 10.16 6.59 10.12
C MET A 130 11.03 7.15 11.25
N GLY A 131 12.31 6.77 11.23
CA GLY A 131 13.28 7.25 12.20
C GLY A 131 14.68 6.73 11.93
N GLU A 132 15.50 6.78 12.96
CA GLU A 132 16.90 6.34 12.93
C GLU A 132 17.23 5.65 14.27
N ARG A 133 18.12 4.66 14.30
CA ARG A 133 18.54 3.97 15.54
C ARG A 133 19.99 4.24 15.95
N HIS A 134 20.84 4.70 15.04
CA HIS A 134 22.29 4.76 15.28
C HIS A 134 23.00 5.92 14.56
N GLY A 135 22.58 7.15 14.78
CA GLY A 135 23.38 8.32 14.43
C GLY A 135 24.56 8.43 15.37
N SER A 136 25.77 8.23 14.86
CA SER A 136 27.00 8.36 15.67
C SER A 136 27.26 9.81 16.11
N LEU A 137 26.55 10.76 15.48
CA LEU A 137 26.71 12.19 15.63
C LEU A 137 25.33 12.88 15.65
N ASP A 138 25.16 13.88 16.51
CA ASP A 138 23.97 14.75 16.58
C ASP A 138 23.70 15.57 15.29
N THR A 139 24.55 15.41 14.27
CA THR A 139 24.48 16.10 12.98
C THR A 139 23.91 15.24 11.86
N GLU A 140 23.69 13.95 12.11
CA GLU A 140 23.05 13.03 11.16
C GLU A 140 21.54 13.05 11.35
N TYR A 141 20.81 13.06 10.23
CA TYR A 141 19.36 12.97 10.24
C TYR A 141 18.81 12.32 8.98
N LEU A 142 17.62 11.74 9.11
CA LEU A 142 16.72 11.36 8.03
C LEU A 142 15.68 12.47 7.83
N GLY A 143 15.74 13.17 6.70
CA GLY A 143 14.74 14.13 6.27
C GLY A 143 13.53 13.43 5.66
N TRP A 144 12.34 13.64 6.23
CA TRP A 144 11.06 13.22 5.63
C TRP A 144 10.24 14.43 5.19
N SER A 145 10.04 14.58 3.89
CA SER A 145 9.34 15.71 3.27
C SER A 145 7.83 15.68 3.57
N TYR A 146 7.26 16.85 3.83
CA TYR A 146 5.83 17.06 4.05
C TYR A 146 5.25 18.11 3.09
N ALA A 147 3.97 17.96 2.79
CA ALA A 147 3.29 18.67 1.70
C ALA A 147 2.90 20.12 2.08
N GLU A 148 2.82 21.00 1.09
CA GLU A 148 2.10 22.27 1.19
C GLU A 148 0.63 22.00 0.80
N GLY A 149 -0.19 21.63 1.80
CA GLY A 149 -1.60 21.28 1.61
C GLY A 149 -1.94 19.81 1.94
N ASN A 150 -3.24 19.50 1.88
CA ASN A 150 -3.81 18.23 2.34
C ASN A 150 -4.42 17.37 1.22
N ALA A 151 -4.24 17.75 -0.04
CA ALA A 151 -4.85 17.00 -1.13
C ALA A 151 -4.10 15.66 -1.36
N SER A 152 -4.88 14.62 -1.63
CA SER A 152 -4.39 13.30 -2.00
C SER A 152 -5.30 12.69 -3.08
N ILE A 153 -4.79 11.67 -3.76
CA ILE A 153 -5.51 10.86 -4.74
C ILE A 153 -5.59 9.42 -4.24
N GLY A 154 -6.46 8.61 -4.86
CA GLY A 154 -6.69 7.22 -4.49
C GLY A 154 -7.96 7.03 -3.64
N PRO A 155 -8.43 5.79 -3.47
CA PRO A 155 -9.65 5.50 -2.71
C PRO A 155 -9.46 5.51 -1.18
N GLY A 156 -8.21 5.42 -0.69
CA GLY A 156 -7.87 5.60 0.71
C GLY A 156 -7.69 7.08 1.10
N THR A 157 -7.36 7.34 2.36
CA THR A 157 -7.16 8.70 2.87
C THR A 157 -5.89 8.81 3.71
N LEU A 158 -5.25 9.98 3.67
CA LEU A 158 -4.22 10.35 4.64
C LEU A 158 -4.89 10.89 5.91
N GLY A 159 -4.36 10.49 7.06
CA GLY A 159 -4.83 10.96 8.36
C GLY A 159 -3.81 11.85 9.05
N ALA A 160 -3.88 11.87 10.38
CA ALA A 160 -2.94 12.60 11.19
C ALA A 160 -1.50 12.09 11.03
N PHE A 161 -0.53 12.96 11.26
CA PHE A 161 0.86 12.61 11.50
C PHE A 161 1.22 12.93 12.94
N GLY A 162 2.29 12.34 13.48
CA GLY A 162 2.77 12.63 14.82
C GLY A 162 4.26 12.40 14.95
N TYR A 163 4.78 12.77 16.12
CA TYR A 163 6.20 12.64 16.44
C TYR A 163 6.40 11.87 17.76
N SER A 164 7.51 11.17 17.85
CA SER A 164 8.06 10.62 19.09
C SER A 164 9.37 11.32 19.40
N THR A 165 9.63 11.58 20.68
CA THR A 165 10.86 12.22 21.18
C THR A 165 11.73 11.26 21.99
N ASP A 166 11.44 9.96 21.91
CA ASP A 166 12.09 8.89 22.65
C ASP A 166 12.39 7.67 21.76
N GLY A 167 12.69 7.92 20.48
CA GLY A 167 13.09 6.87 19.54
C GLY A 167 11.97 5.88 19.22
N GLY A 168 10.73 6.37 19.17
CA GLY A 168 9.54 5.56 18.88
C GLY A 168 8.99 4.78 20.08
N ALA A 169 9.58 4.92 21.27
CA ALA A 169 9.14 4.18 22.47
C ALA A 169 7.75 4.63 22.96
N SER A 170 7.39 5.90 22.79
CA SER A 170 6.05 6.41 23.08
C SER A 170 5.57 7.46 22.07
N TRP A 171 4.25 7.55 21.94
CA TRP A 171 3.55 8.47 21.04
C TRP A 171 2.48 9.23 21.81
N SER A 172 2.56 10.56 21.86
CA SER A 172 1.60 11.39 22.61
C SER A 172 0.46 11.83 21.70
N ALA A 173 -0.80 11.68 22.15
CA ALA A 173 -1.95 12.18 21.40
C ALA A 173 -1.90 13.69 21.11
N SER A 174 -1.21 14.47 21.93
CA SER A 174 -1.07 15.92 21.75
C SER A 174 -0.13 16.31 20.61
N THR A 175 0.68 15.39 20.08
CA THR A 175 1.62 15.67 19.00
C THR A 175 1.06 15.33 17.63
N PHE A 176 -0.20 14.89 17.56
CA PHE A 176 -0.82 14.53 16.29
C PHE A 176 -1.56 15.71 15.68
N ASP A 177 -1.24 15.98 14.42
CA ASP A 177 -1.85 17.06 13.65
C ASP A 177 -2.21 16.58 12.24
N THR A 178 -3.00 17.36 11.51
CA THR A 178 -3.58 17.01 10.21
C THR A 178 -3.21 17.90 9.02
N PRO A 179 -2.78 19.17 9.15
CA PRO A 179 -2.37 19.96 8.01
C PRO A 179 -0.96 19.58 7.58
N ASN A 180 -0.74 19.53 6.26
CA ASN A 180 0.56 19.31 5.64
C ASN A 180 1.13 17.92 5.97
N PRO A 181 0.42 16.82 5.63
CA PRO A 181 0.89 15.46 5.89
C PRO A 181 2.21 15.17 5.20
N PHE A 182 2.93 14.17 5.71
CA PHE A 182 4.14 13.64 5.07
C PHE A 182 3.82 13.14 3.65
N ARG A 183 4.78 13.32 2.75
CA ARG A 183 4.62 12.96 1.34
C ARG A 183 4.90 11.48 1.13
N LEU A 184 3.85 10.73 0.80
CA LEU A 184 3.91 9.29 0.52
C LEU A 184 2.90 8.84 -0.55
N ALA A 185 3.12 7.64 -1.09
CA ALA A 185 2.16 6.87 -1.86
C ALA A 185 2.10 5.42 -1.35
N VAL A 186 0.91 4.92 -1.03
CA VAL A 186 0.69 3.53 -0.64
C VAL A 186 0.28 2.73 -1.86
N ASN A 187 1.14 1.81 -2.30
CA ASN A 187 0.91 0.97 -3.47
C ASN A 187 0.44 -0.41 -3.03
N VAL A 188 -0.69 -0.84 -3.59
CA VAL A 188 -1.36 -2.10 -3.26
C VAL A 188 -1.59 -2.94 -4.50
N ALA A 189 -1.80 -4.23 -4.33
CA ALA A 189 -2.30 -5.07 -5.40
C ALA A 189 -3.75 -4.69 -5.70
N SER A 190 -4.06 -4.40 -6.96
CA SER A 190 -5.43 -4.15 -7.42
C SER A 190 -6.33 -5.31 -6.99
N PRO A 191 -7.54 -5.05 -6.44
CA PRO A 191 -8.52 -6.10 -6.20
C PRO A 191 -8.72 -6.87 -7.50
N VAL A 192 -8.42 -8.18 -7.49
CA VAL A 192 -8.58 -9.01 -8.68
C VAL A 192 -10.07 -8.98 -9.04
N PRO A 193 -10.48 -8.42 -10.20
CA PRO A 193 -11.88 -8.47 -10.59
C PRO A 193 -12.24 -9.94 -10.70
N GLU A 194 -13.25 -10.41 -9.94
CA GLU A 194 -13.59 -11.84 -9.89
C GLU A 194 -13.70 -12.40 -11.30
N PRO A 195 -12.68 -13.15 -11.76
CA PRO A 195 -12.72 -13.66 -13.11
C PRO A 195 -13.67 -14.84 -13.05
N SER A 196 -14.62 -14.88 -13.98
CA SER A 196 -15.38 -16.07 -14.36
C SER A 196 -16.60 -16.49 -13.54
N SER A 197 -16.96 -15.94 -12.37
CA SER A 197 -18.23 -16.31 -11.70
C SER A 197 -19.45 -16.01 -12.61
N MET A 198 -19.50 -14.82 -13.19
CA MET A 198 -20.55 -14.44 -14.14
C MET A 198 -20.41 -15.13 -15.50
N ALA A 199 -19.18 -15.37 -15.97
CA ALA A 199 -18.96 -16.06 -17.24
C ALA A 199 -19.34 -17.55 -17.14
N LEU A 200 -19.02 -18.21 -16.04
CA LEU A 200 -19.42 -19.59 -15.73
C LEU A 200 -20.93 -19.67 -15.48
N MET A 201 -21.53 -18.69 -14.82
CA MET A 201 -22.98 -18.62 -14.69
C MET A 201 -23.65 -18.46 -16.06
N ALA A 202 -23.14 -17.58 -16.92
CA ALA A 202 -23.64 -17.39 -18.27
C ALA A 202 -23.46 -18.65 -19.14
N LEU A 203 -22.31 -19.31 -19.07
CA LEU A 203 -22.06 -20.58 -19.75
C LEU A 203 -22.96 -21.70 -19.22
N GLY A 204 -23.16 -21.77 -17.90
CA GLY A 204 -24.08 -22.72 -17.27
C GLY A 204 -25.53 -22.50 -17.70
N LEU A 205 -25.98 -21.24 -17.76
CA LEU A 205 -27.31 -20.88 -18.28
C LEU A 205 -27.46 -21.23 -19.77
N LEU A 206 -26.44 -20.96 -20.59
CA LEU A 206 -26.45 -21.31 -22.01
C LEU A 206 -26.49 -22.84 -22.22
N ALA A 207 -25.75 -23.61 -21.43
CA ALA A 207 -25.78 -25.07 -21.46
C ALA A 207 -27.17 -25.62 -21.05
N LEU A 208 -27.79 -25.06 -20.01
CA LEU A 208 -29.15 -25.43 -19.58
C LEU A 208 -30.21 -25.12 -20.65
N LEU A 209 -30.10 -23.96 -21.31
CA LEU A 209 -30.99 -23.58 -22.41
C LEU A 209 -30.83 -24.49 -23.63
N ALA A 210 -29.59 -24.90 -23.95
CA ALA A 210 -29.31 -25.87 -25.01
C ALA A 210 -29.91 -27.25 -24.69
N MET A 211 -29.74 -27.75 -23.47
CA MET A 211 -30.33 -29.02 -23.03
C MET A 211 -31.86 -29.00 -23.04
N ARG A 212 -32.49 -27.90 -22.63
CA ARG A 212 -33.95 -27.73 -22.70
C ARG A 212 -34.52 -27.78 -24.12
N ARG A 213 -33.78 -27.28 -25.12
CA ARG A 213 -34.21 -27.33 -26.52
C ARG A 213 -34.15 -28.74 -27.09
N VAL A 214 -33.16 -29.54 -26.70
CA VAL A 214 -33.02 -30.93 -27.14
C VAL A 214 -34.15 -31.79 -26.59
N HIS A 215 -34.54 -31.59 -25.32
CA HIS A 215 -35.59 -32.41 -24.67
C HIS A 215 -37.03 -32.11 -25.13
N ARG A 216 -37.28 -31.00 -25.85
CA ARG A 216 -38.61 -30.65 -26.40
C ARG A 216 -38.85 -31.16 -27.83
N MET A 217 -37.86 -31.77 -28.46
CA MET A 217 -37.94 -32.27 -29.84
C MET A 217 -38.08 -33.81 -29.93
N GLU A 218 -38.26 -34.49 -28.80
CA GLU A 218 -38.72 -35.88 -28.70
C GLU A 218 -40.20 -35.92 -28.29
#